data_AF-A0A4Q5WZ97-F1
#
_entry.id   AF-A0A4Q5WZ97-F1
#
_cell.length_a   1.000
_cell.length_b   1.000
_cell.length_c   1.000
_cell.angle_alpha   90.00
_cell.angle_beta   90.00
_cell.angle_gamma   90.00
#
_symmetry.space_group_name_H-M   'P 1'
#
loop_
_entity.id
_entity.type
_entity.pdbx_description
1 polymer ?
#
loop_
_entity_poly.entity_id
_entity_poly.type
_entity_poly.pdbx_seq_one_letter_code
_entity_poly.pdbx_strand_id
1 'polypeptide(L)'
;MGRPPFDERELTVLFSALLLAGATVYFRREVQRVPRWRLLIAGLAFMVAASAATIAEHFWAYSAFNAVEHACYMAQSVSLLLWALRVRQVPA
;
A
#
# COMPACT_ATOMS: atom_id res chain seq x y z
N MET A 1 27.90 -13.92 -10.05
CA MET A 1 26.78 -13.60 -9.15
C MET A 1 25.59 -13.27 -10.03
N GLY A 2 24.54 -14.08 -10.01
CA GLY A 2 23.32 -13.81 -10.78
C GLY A 2 22.67 -12.53 -10.26
N ARG A 3 22.23 -11.64 -11.15
CA ARG A 3 21.45 -10.48 -10.74
C ARG A 3 20.16 -10.96 -10.06
N PRO A 4 19.73 -10.33 -8.95
CA PRO A 4 18.44 -10.66 -8.37
C PRO A 4 17.34 -10.47 -9.41
N PRO A 5 16.27 -11.28 -9.36
CA PRO A 5 15.20 -11.21 -10.36
C PRO A 5 14.33 -9.95 -10.24
N PHE A 6 14.53 -9.12 -9.21
CA PHE A 6 13.80 -7.88 -8.89
C PHE A 6 14.78 -6.71 -8.64
N ASP A 7 14.30 -5.46 -8.79
CA ASP A 7 15.10 -4.23 -8.58
C ASP A 7 15.26 -3.92 -7.08
N GLU A 8 16.41 -3.38 -6.67
CA GLU A 8 16.65 -2.86 -5.31
C GLU A 8 15.63 -1.79 -4.91
N ARG A 9 15.11 -1.05 -5.90
CA ARG A 9 14.05 -0.06 -5.72
C ARG A 9 12.74 -0.68 -5.25
N GLU A 10 12.33 -1.80 -5.83
CA GLU A 10 11.09 -2.51 -5.49
C GLU A 10 11.15 -3.05 -4.06
N LEU A 11 12.30 -3.62 -3.67
CA LEU A 11 12.54 -4.02 -2.29
C LEU A 11 12.46 -2.84 -1.33
N THR A 12 13.08 -1.71 -1.68
CA THR A 12 13.06 -0.50 -0.85
C THR A 12 11.62 -0.01 -0.63
N VAL A 13 10.79 -0.05 -1.67
CA VAL A 13 9.37 0.31 -1.58
C VAL A 13 8.62 -0.68 -0.70
N LEU A 14 8.80 -1.99 -0.88
CA LEU A 14 8.17 -3.01 -0.04
C LEU A 14 8.56 -2.86 1.44
N PHE A 15 9.85 -2.71 1.74
CA PHE A 15 10.32 -2.52 3.12
C PHE A 15 9.77 -1.23 3.72
N SER A 16 9.70 -0.14 2.95
CA SER A 16 9.09 1.11 3.41
C SER A 16 7.60 0.95 3.68
N ALA A 17 6.87 0.21 2.83
CA ALA A 17 5.46 -0.11 3.02
C ALA A 17 5.22 -0.96 4.27
N LEU A 18 6.07 -1.97 4.50
CA LEU A 18 6.02 -2.81 5.70
C LEU A 18 6.38 -2.04 6.96
N LEU A 19 7.39 -1.16 6.91
CA LEU A 19 7.75 -0.28 8.02
C LEU A 19 6.57 0.64 8.36
N LEU A 20 5.91 1.21 7.36
CA LEU A 20 4.73 2.06 7.55
C LEU A 20 3.54 1.26 8.13
N ALA A 21 3.34 0.02 7.69
CA ALA A 21 2.35 -0.89 8.28
C ALA A 21 2.67 -1.20 9.75
N GLY A 22 3.93 -1.49 10.07
CA GLY A 22 4.39 -1.70 11.45
C GLY A 22 4.20 -0.46 12.32
N ALA A 23 4.57 0.72 11.81
CA ALA A 23 4.35 1.99 12.48
C ALA A 23 2.85 2.27 12.71
N THR A 24 1.99 1.94 11.73
CA THR A 24 0.53 2.07 11.86
C THR A 24 -0.03 1.19 12.98
N VAL A 25 0.50 -0.03 13.14
CA VAL A 25 0.13 -0.95 14.23
C VAL A 25 0.64 -0.44 15.58
N TYR A 26 1.89 0.04 15.64
CA TYR A 26 2.50 0.58 16.86
C TYR A 26 1.77 1.83 17.36
N PHE A 27 1.53 2.80 16.46
CA PHE A 27 0.82 4.05 16.72
C PHE A 27 -0.69 3.94 16.48
N ARG A 28 -1.29 2.75 16.70
CA ARG A 28 -2.70 2.49 16.39
C ARG A 28 -3.65 3.48 17.05
N ARG A 29 -3.35 3.96 18.26
CA ARG A 29 -4.21 4.88 19.02
C ARG A 29 -4.23 6.26 18.38
N GLU A 30 -3.09 6.72 17.92
CA GLU A 30 -2.88 8.00 17.26
C GLU A 30 -3.49 7.97 15.86
N VAL A 31 -3.26 6.90 15.09
CA VAL A 31 -3.88 6.69 13.77
C VAL A 31 -5.40 6.69 13.88
N GLN A 32 -5.97 6.06 14.91
CA GLN A 32 -7.42 6.03 15.12
C GLN A 32 -8.04 7.41 15.41
N ARG A 33 -7.24 8.40 15.81
CA ARG A 33 -7.70 9.80 15.97
C ARG A 33 -7.81 10.53 14.64
N VAL A 34 -7.16 10.04 13.58
CA VAL A 34 -7.27 10.63 12.24
C VAL A 34 -8.70 10.40 11.73
N PRO A 35 -9.42 11.44 11.29
CA PRO A 35 -10.77 11.25 10.80
C PRO A 35 -10.78 10.31 9.59
N ARG A 36 -11.71 9.35 9.61
CA ARG A 36 -11.85 8.34 8.55
C ARG A 36 -10.58 7.51 8.30
N TRP A 37 -9.74 7.29 9.33
CA TRP A 37 -8.49 6.51 9.26
C TRP A 37 -8.62 5.14 8.57
N ARG A 38 -9.79 4.50 8.62
CA ARG A 38 -10.03 3.21 7.95
C ARG A 38 -9.73 3.26 6.45
N LEU A 39 -9.99 4.39 5.80
CA LEU A 39 -9.69 4.58 4.38
C LEU A 39 -8.18 4.76 4.13
N LEU A 40 -7.45 5.40 5.05
CA LEU A 40 -5.99 5.48 4.99
C LEU A 40 -5.36 4.09 5.16
N ILE A 41 -5.85 3.30 6.12
CA ILE A 41 -5.36 1.93 6.33
C ILE A 41 -5.69 1.03 5.14
N ALA A 42 -6.88 1.19 4.52
CA ALA A 42 -7.19 0.48 3.29
C ALA A 42 -6.20 0.84 2.16
N GLY A 43 -5.89 2.13 1.98
CA GLY A 43 -4.87 2.57 1.01
C GLY A 43 -3.48 1.99 1.30
N LEU A 44 -3.06 1.97 2.56
CA LEU A 44 -1.80 1.35 2.98
C LEU A 44 -1.78 -0.16 2.72
N ALA A 45 -2.88 -0.85 2.98
CA ALA A 45 -3.01 -2.28 2.70
C ALA A 45 -2.88 -2.58 1.20
N PHE A 46 -3.52 -1.77 0.34
CA PHE A 46 -3.34 -1.88 -1.11
C PHE A 46 -1.92 -1.58 -1.55
N MET A 47 -1.23 -0.63 -0.93
CA MET A 47 0.19 -0.35 -1.22
C MET A 47 1.06 -1.57 -0.92
N VAL A 48 0.91 -2.19 0.26
CA VAL A 48 1.64 -3.40 0.64
C VAL A 48 1.34 -4.55 -0.32
N ALA A 49 0.06 -4.73 -0.69
CA ALA A 49 -0.36 -5.76 -1.63
C ALA A 49 0.22 -5.54 -3.04
N ALA A 50 0.24 -4.30 -3.52
CA ALA A 50 0.87 -3.94 -4.80
C ALA A 50 2.36 -4.28 -4.77
N SER A 51 3.11 -3.78 -3.78
CA SER A 51 4.55 -4.05 -3.67
C SER A 51 4.88 -5.54 -3.52
N ALA A 52 4.03 -6.31 -2.85
CA ALA A 52 4.19 -7.76 -2.78
C ALA A 52 3.93 -8.44 -4.14
N ALA A 53 2.93 -7.96 -4.90
CA ALA A 53 2.65 -8.45 -6.25
C ALA A 53 3.81 -8.13 -7.21
N THR A 54 4.39 -6.93 -7.15
CA THR A 54 5.58 -6.55 -7.94
C THR A 54 6.74 -7.51 -7.68
N ILE A 55 7.01 -7.86 -6.41
CA ILE A 55 8.06 -8.85 -6.12
C ILE A 55 7.68 -10.24 -6.63
N ALA A 56 6.41 -10.65 -6.47
CA ALA A 56 5.93 -11.98 -6.87
C ALA A 56 5.94 -12.22 -8.39
N GLU A 57 5.73 -11.18 -9.21
CA GLU A 57 5.67 -11.30 -10.67
C GLU A 57 6.97 -11.80 -11.29
N HIS A 58 8.10 -11.54 -10.61
CA HIS A 58 9.42 -12.01 -10.99
C HIS A 58 9.66 -13.50 -10.73
N PHE A 59 8.82 -14.14 -9.91
CA PHE A 59 8.93 -15.56 -9.60
C PHE A 59 7.93 -16.40 -10.40
N TRP A 60 6.72 -15.87 -10.64
CA TRP A 60 5.66 -16.62 -11.31
C TRP A 60 4.59 -15.72 -11.94
N ALA A 61 3.98 -16.17 -13.04
CA ALA A 61 2.78 -15.58 -13.65
C ALA A 61 2.81 -14.04 -13.82
N TYR A 62 3.89 -13.52 -14.40
CA TYR A 62 4.17 -12.09 -14.60
C TYR A 62 2.91 -11.25 -14.91
N SER A 63 2.18 -11.58 -15.99
CA SER A 63 1.02 -10.79 -16.41
C SER A 63 -0.11 -10.73 -15.38
N ALA A 64 -0.30 -11.80 -14.59
CA ALA A 64 -1.33 -11.84 -13.56
C ALA A 64 -0.95 -10.96 -12.36
N PHE A 65 0.29 -11.06 -11.87
CA PHE A 65 0.76 -10.25 -10.76
C PHE A 65 0.91 -8.77 -11.14
N ASN A 66 1.37 -8.46 -12.35
CA ASN A 66 1.38 -7.11 -12.89
C ASN A 66 -0.05 -6.51 -12.93
N ALA A 67 -1.06 -7.29 -13.33
CA ALA A 67 -2.46 -6.84 -13.30
C ALA A 67 -2.97 -6.60 -11.87
N VAL A 68 -2.60 -7.47 -10.91
CA VAL A 68 -2.94 -7.32 -9.49
C VAL A 68 -2.27 -6.08 -8.89
N GLU A 69 -1.00 -5.85 -9.21
CA GLU A 69 -0.25 -4.67 -8.78
C GLU A 69 -0.98 -3.38 -9.22
N HIS A 70 -1.29 -3.27 -10.51
CA HIS A 70 -1.97 -2.10 -11.07
C HIS A 70 -3.38 -1.90 -10.48
N ALA A 71 -4.13 -3.00 -10.29
CA ALA A 71 -5.42 -2.95 -9.62
C ALA A 71 -5.29 -2.45 -8.16
N CYS A 72 -4.24 -2.86 -7.46
CA CYS A 72 -3.95 -2.41 -6.11
C CYS A 72 -3.55 -0.91 -6.08
N TYR A 73 -2.74 -0.42 -7.02
CA TYR A 73 -2.46 1.03 -7.13
C TYR A 73 -3.73 1.86 -7.41
N MET A 74 -4.62 1.37 -8.27
CA MET A 74 -5.91 2.02 -8.51
C MET A 74 -6.77 2.04 -7.24
N ALA A 75 -6.87 0.91 -6.54
CA ALA A 75 -7.63 0.81 -5.29
C ALA A 75 -7.04 1.68 -4.16
N GLN A 76 -5.71 1.79 -4.07
CA GLN A 76 -5.02 2.73 -3.18
C GLN A 76 -5.41 4.16 -3.50
N SER A 77 -5.33 4.57 -4.78
CA SER A 77 -5.67 5.92 -5.22
C SER A 77 -7.13 6.27 -4.93
N VAL A 78 -8.05 5.34 -5.19
CA VAL A 78 -9.48 5.48 -4.86
C VAL A 78 -9.68 5.61 -3.34
N SER A 79 -8.97 4.81 -2.54
CA SER A 79 -9.07 4.88 -1.07
C SER A 79 -8.61 6.23 -0.53
N LEU A 80 -7.51 6.77 -1.06
CA LEU A 80 -7.00 8.10 -0.69
C LEU A 80 -7.93 9.23 -1.15
N LEU A 81 -8.49 9.15 -2.35
CA LEU A 81 -9.48 10.10 -2.84
C LEU A 81 -10.74 10.09 -1.97
N LEU A 82 -11.28 8.90 -1.67
CA LEU A 82 -12.43 8.75 -0.78
C LEU A 82 -12.12 9.28 0.61
N TRP A 83 -10.91 9.05 1.14
CA TRP A 83 -10.50 9.62 2.41
C TRP A 83 -10.52 11.16 2.36
N ALA A 84 -9.90 11.76 1.34
CA ALA A 84 -9.85 13.21 1.16
C ALA A 84 -11.24 13.85 0.99
N LEU A 85 -12.18 13.17 0.32
CA LEU A 85 -13.56 13.63 0.21
C LEU A 85 -14.32 13.54 1.54
N ARG A 86 -14.10 12.46 2.30
CA ARG A 86 -14.83 12.19 3.56
C ARG A 86 -14.27 12.94 4.76
N VAL A 87 -12.97 13.30 4.76
CA VAL A 87 -12.37 14.11 5.82
C VAL A 87 -12.94 15.54 5.82
N ARG A 88 -13.23 16.10 4.63
CA ARG A 88 -13.87 17.43 4.48
C ARG A 88 -15.29 17.51 5.05
N GLN A 89 -15.95 16.37 5.26
CA GLN A 89 -17.31 16.29 5.79
C GLN A 89 -17.35 16.17 7.32
N VAL A 90 -16.19 16.11 7.99
CA VAL A 90 -16.12 16.05 9.45
C VAL A 90 -16.06 17.49 9.98
N PRO A 91 -17.11 17.99 10.66
CA PRO A 91 -17.05 19.31 11.30
C PRO A 91 -15.95 19.34 12.36
N ALA A 92 -15.27 20.48 12.46
CA ALA A 92 -14.15 20.72 13.38
C ALA A 92 -14.58 20.70 14.84
#